data_AF-A0A1G9A3J2-F1
#
_entry.id   AF-A0A1G9A3J2-F1
#
_cell.length_a   1.000
_cell.length_b   1.000
_cell.length_c   1.000
_cell.angle_alpha   90.00
_cell.angle_beta   90.00
_cell.angle_gamma   90.00
#
_symmetry.space_group_name_H-M   'P 1'
#
loop_
_entity.id
_entity.type
_entity.pdbx_description
1 polymer ?
#
loop_
_entity_poly.entity_id
_entity_poly.type
_entity_poly.pdbx_seq_one_letter_code
_entity_poly.pdbx_strand_id
1 'polypeptide(L)'
;MYVLIAPCIEDPACRARGITTDEDLRCFGRARERCRRFSIEMVPLPCPETIYLGRDRPPGSYLERLATDEFAALLDRLEAEVRKIIRERGEPPLAIVGVDSSPTCGVNATYYSTEKQPGRGAFLARFPEIPAVDVKEFARYRVYLAGPLFSEAERTYNLAIHDLLESHLFDVYLPQEVGDTSHTRCREEHRAIFAQHLAALQDVDLVVAVVDGADADSGTSWEMGYAYALGKRVVALRTDFRIAGQHELVNLMLEESAEVVTKKEDLPRVLGSLLLASR
;
A
#
# COMPACT_ATOMS: atom_id res chain seq x y z
N MET A 1 15.14 -9.68 -2.59
CA MET A 1 13.98 -9.20 -1.81
C MET A 1 12.82 -10.17 -1.95
N TYR A 2 12.16 -10.49 -0.85
CA TYR A 2 10.98 -11.35 -0.89
C TYR A 2 9.99 -10.95 0.22
N VAL A 3 8.74 -11.36 0.05
CA VAL A 3 7.70 -11.28 1.08
C VAL A 3 7.18 -12.66 1.41
N LEU A 4 6.84 -12.88 2.67
CA LEU A 4 6.04 -14.03 3.07
C LEU A 4 4.58 -13.68 2.81
N ILE A 5 3.81 -14.52 2.13
CA ILE A 5 2.43 -14.19 1.77
C ILE A 5 1.44 -15.20 2.33
N ALA A 6 0.30 -14.73 2.81
CA ALA A 6 -0.81 -15.63 3.12
C ALA A 6 -1.21 -16.38 1.85
N PRO A 7 -1.35 -17.72 1.89
CA PRO A 7 -1.55 -18.52 0.68
C PRO A 7 -2.88 -18.23 -0.02
N CYS A 8 -3.85 -17.65 0.69
CA CYS A 8 -5.11 -17.20 0.10
C CYS A 8 -4.98 -16.06 -0.91
N ILE A 9 -3.85 -15.34 -0.92
CA ILE A 9 -3.55 -14.31 -1.92
C ILE A 9 -3.26 -14.96 -3.29
N GLU A 10 -2.73 -16.18 -3.30
CA GLU A 10 -2.50 -16.96 -4.52
C GLU A 10 -3.67 -17.89 -4.84
N ASP A 11 -4.20 -18.59 -3.83
CA ASP A 11 -5.31 -19.53 -3.93
C ASP A 11 -6.44 -19.11 -2.97
N PRO A 12 -7.40 -18.28 -3.41
CA PRO A 12 -8.52 -17.83 -2.58
C PRO A 12 -9.34 -18.96 -1.95
N ALA A 13 -9.28 -20.19 -2.47
CA ALA A 13 -9.94 -21.36 -1.89
C ALA A 13 -9.35 -21.80 -0.53
N CYS A 14 -8.23 -21.22 -0.09
CA CYS A 14 -7.72 -21.40 1.27
C CYS A 14 -8.54 -20.64 2.33
N ARG A 15 -9.36 -19.65 1.93
CA ARG A 15 -10.23 -18.92 2.87
C ARG A 15 -11.47 -19.75 3.19
N ALA A 16 -12.05 -19.49 4.36
CA ALA A 16 -13.33 -20.09 4.74
C ALA A 16 -14.42 -19.76 3.70
N ARG A 17 -15.44 -20.60 3.60
CA ARG A 17 -16.50 -20.43 2.61
C ARG A 17 -17.29 -19.15 2.87
N GLY A 18 -17.57 -18.39 1.82
CA GLY A 18 -18.51 -17.27 1.84
C GLY A 18 -17.96 -15.95 2.40
N ILE A 19 -16.65 -15.84 2.70
CA ILE A 19 -16.06 -14.61 3.25
C ILE A 19 -15.17 -13.84 2.26
N THR A 20 -14.90 -14.40 1.08
CA THR A 20 -14.07 -13.75 0.05
C THR A 20 -14.94 -12.86 -0.82
N THR A 21 -14.64 -11.57 -0.84
CA THR A 21 -15.36 -10.56 -1.62
C THR A 21 -14.64 -10.24 -2.95
N ASP A 22 -15.33 -9.59 -3.89
CA ASP A 22 -14.72 -9.11 -5.13
C ASP A 22 -13.61 -8.07 -4.87
N GLU A 23 -13.75 -7.28 -3.81
CA GLU A 23 -12.72 -6.35 -3.37
C GLU A 23 -11.45 -7.09 -2.95
N ASP A 24 -11.59 -8.16 -2.16
CA ASP A 24 -10.46 -8.98 -1.75
C ASP A 24 -9.73 -9.57 -2.95
N LEU A 25 -10.46 -10.11 -3.93
CA LEU A 25 -9.88 -10.67 -5.15
C LEU A 25 -9.12 -9.62 -5.96
N ARG A 26 -9.64 -8.39 -6.06
CA ARG A 26 -8.92 -7.27 -6.68
C ARG A 26 -7.64 -6.95 -5.92
N CYS A 27 -7.70 -6.85 -4.59
CA CYS A 27 -6.52 -6.59 -3.76
C CYS A 27 -5.47 -7.71 -3.91
N PHE A 28 -5.86 -8.97 -3.95
CA PHE A 28 -4.94 -10.09 -4.17
C PHE A 28 -4.25 -9.98 -5.54
N GLY A 29 -5.01 -9.69 -6.60
CA GLY A 29 -4.46 -9.46 -7.93
C GLY A 29 -3.47 -8.29 -7.96
N ARG A 30 -3.80 -7.18 -7.30
CA ARG A 30 -2.93 -6.01 -7.20
C ARG A 30 -1.66 -6.26 -6.40
N ALA A 31 -1.74 -7.02 -5.30
CA ALA A 31 -0.57 -7.43 -4.53
C ALA A 31 0.39 -8.26 -5.39
N ARG A 32 -0.13 -9.22 -6.18
CA ARG A 32 0.66 -10.00 -7.13
C ARG A 32 1.26 -9.15 -8.24
N GLU A 33 0.54 -8.15 -8.74
CA GLU A 33 1.08 -7.18 -9.70
C GLU A 33 2.22 -6.36 -9.09
N ARG A 34 2.08 -5.85 -7.86
CA ARG A 34 3.15 -5.13 -7.15
C ARG A 34 4.42 -5.98 -7.09
N CYS A 35 4.28 -7.24 -6.67
CA CYS A 35 5.40 -8.16 -6.59
C CYS A 35 6.07 -8.37 -7.95
N ARG A 36 5.30 -8.51 -9.04
CA ARG A 36 5.86 -8.61 -10.39
C ARG A 36 6.56 -7.32 -10.82
N ARG A 37 5.91 -6.16 -10.66
CA ARG A 37 6.42 -4.83 -11.06
C ARG A 37 7.77 -4.51 -10.41
N PHE A 38 7.96 -4.92 -9.16
CA PHE A 38 9.18 -4.63 -8.40
C PHE A 38 10.10 -5.86 -8.20
N SER A 39 9.86 -6.96 -8.92
CA SER A 39 10.63 -8.21 -8.79
C SER A 39 10.77 -8.69 -7.33
N ILE A 40 9.69 -8.58 -6.55
CA ILE A 40 9.61 -9.08 -5.18
C ILE A 40 9.16 -10.54 -5.26
N GLU A 41 9.98 -11.45 -4.77
CA GLU A 41 9.60 -12.87 -4.73
C GLU A 41 8.48 -13.07 -3.69
N MET A 42 7.44 -13.81 -4.09
CA MET A 42 6.36 -14.23 -3.19
C MET A 42 6.66 -15.62 -2.65
N VAL A 43 6.75 -15.73 -1.33
CA VAL A 43 7.00 -17.00 -0.65
C VAL A 43 5.75 -17.37 0.15
N PRO A 44 4.96 -18.37 -0.29
CA PRO A 44 3.71 -18.70 0.36
C PRO A 44 3.97 -19.26 1.78
N LEU A 45 3.25 -18.71 2.75
CA LEU A 45 3.12 -19.29 4.07
C LEU A 45 2.19 -20.51 4.05
N PRO A 46 2.36 -21.46 4.99
CA PRO A 46 1.32 -22.45 5.21
C PRO A 46 0.05 -21.77 5.74
N CYS A 47 -1.12 -22.38 5.48
CA CYS A 47 -2.38 -21.98 6.11
C CYS A 47 -2.73 -22.97 7.23
N PRO A 48 -2.49 -22.63 8.50
CA PRO A 48 -2.77 -23.55 9.61
C PRO A 48 -4.23 -24.00 9.64
N GLU A 49 -5.17 -23.08 9.45
CA GLU A 49 -6.59 -23.40 9.41
C GLU A 49 -6.95 -24.38 8.29
N THR A 50 -6.40 -24.20 7.09
CA THR A 50 -6.71 -25.10 5.96
C THR A 50 -6.08 -26.47 6.17
N ILE A 51 -4.87 -26.52 6.73
CA ILE A 51 -4.18 -27.78 7.04
C ILE A 51 -4.93 -28.56 8.12
N TYR A 52 -5.50 -27.88 9.12
CA TYR A 52 -6.21 -28.52 10.23
C TYR A 52 -7.67 -28.86 9.93
N LEU A 53 -8.42 -27.93 9.33
CA LEU A 53 -9.87 -28.03 9.14
C LEU A 53 -10.28 -28.39 7.71
N GLY A 54 -9.34 -28.36 6.75
CA GLY A 54 -9.62 -28.48 5.32
C GLY A 54 -9.99 -27.15 4.64
N ARG A 55 -10.07 -27.18 3.31
CA ARG A 55 -10.42 -26.01 2.48
C ARG A 55 -11.88 -25.61 2.65
N ASP A 56 -12.77 -26.60 2.69
CA ASP A 56 -14.21 -26.36 2.68
C ASP A 56 -14.79 -26.26 4.09
N ARG A 57 -14.49 -25.16 4.76
CA ARG A 57 -14.88 -24.90 6.16
C ARG A 57 -15.70 -23.62 6.30
N PRO A 58 -16.69 -23.55 7.22
CA PRO A 58 -17.35 -22.29 7.56
C PRO A 58 -16.35 -21.33 8.24
N PRO A 59 -16.67 -20.03 8.39
CA PRO A 59 -15.90 -19.15 9.28
C PRO A 59 -16.06 -19.57 10.74
N GLY A 60 -15.15 -19.14 11.62
CA GLY A 60 -15.25 -19.37 13.07
C GLY A 60 -14.08 -18.75 13.82
N SER A 61 -14.20 -18.65 15.14
CA SER A 61 -13.18 -18.04 16.00
C SER A 61 -12.08 -19.02 16.42
N TYR A 62 -10.97 -18.50 16.93
CA TYR A 62 -9.88 -19.33 17.47
C TYR A 62 -10.35 -20.21 18.62
N LEU A 63 -11.00 -19.63 19.64
CA LEU A 63 -11.46 -20.38 20.83
C LEU A 63 -12.46 -21.48 20.50
N GLU A 64 -13.32 -21.26 19.50
CA GLU A 64 -14.35 -22.22 19.13
C GLU A 64 -13.79 -23.45 18.39
N ARG A 65 -12.72 -23.28 17.61
CA ARG A 65 -12.33 -24.29 16.60
C ARG A 65 -10.87 -24.71 16.61
N LEU A 66 -10.01 -23.89 17.20
CA LEU A 66 -8.56 -23.98 17.05
C LEU A 66 -7.83 -24.02 18.40
N ALA A 67 -8.49 -23.73 19.51
CA ALA A 67 -7.90 -23.78 20.85
C ALA A 67 -7.78 -25.24 21.37
N THR A 68 -7.00 -26.05 20.67
CA THR A 68 -6.68 -27.44 21.03
C THR A 68 -5.18 -27.65 21.09
N ASP A 69 -4.72 -28.62 21.90
CA ASP A 69 -3.30 -28.98 21.98
C ASP A 69 -2.76 -29.46 20.63
N GLU A 70 -3.59 -30.17 19.86
CA GLU A 70 -3.22 -30.66 18.52
C GLU A 70 -2.99 -29.51 17.54
N PHE A 71 -3.82 -28.47 17.59
CA PHE A 71 -3.62 -27.28 16.77
C PHE A 71 -2.40 -26.46 17.22
N ALA A 72 -2.17 -26.35 18.53
CA ALA A 72 -0.97 -25.70 19.05
C ALA A 72 0.32 -26.40 18.55
N ALA A 73 0.36 -27.74 18.60
CA ALA A 73 1.46 -28.53 18.06
C ALA A 73 1.62 -28.39 16.54
N LEU A 74 0.53 -28.22 15.79
CA LEU A 74 0.59 -27.88 14.36
C LEU A 74 1.25 -26.52 14.16
N LEU A 75 0.86 -25.49 14.92
CA LEU A 75 1.46 -24.16 14.82
C LEU A 75 2.96 -24.18 15.12
N ASP A 76 3.41 -24.95 16.12
CA ASP A 76 4.84 -25.12 16.45
C ASP A 76 5.65 -25.69 15.28
N ARG A 77 5.10 -26.71 14.63
CA ARG A 77 5.74 -27.33 13.46
C ARG A 77 5.80 -26.39 12.27
N LEU A 78 4.70 -25.71 11.96
CA LEU A 78 4.64 -24.73 10.86
C LEU A 78 5.56 -23.53 11.11
N GLU A 79 5.67 -23.07 12.36
CA GLU A 79 6.63 -22.03 12.72
C GLU A 79 8.06 -22.48 12.44
N ALA A 80 8.44 -23.69 12.88
CA ALA A 80 9.77 -24.23 12.63
C ALA A 80 10.10 -24.34 11.14
N GLU A 81 9.13 -24.74 10.31
CA GLU A 81 9.26 -24.80 8.84
C GLU A 81 9.48 -23.41 8.23
N VAL A 82 8.64 -22.42 8.57
CA VAL A 82 8.79 -21.05 8.06
C VAL A 82 10.11 -20.43 8.51
N ARG A 83 10.50 -20.60 9.79
CA ARG A 83 11.80 -20.13 10.28
C ARG A 83 12.97 -20.81 9.56
N LYS A 84 12.84 -22.08 9.18
CA LYS A 84 13.84 -22.78 8.36
C LYS A 84 13.96 -22.15 6.98
N ILE A 85 12.85 -21.87 6.31
CA ILE A 85 12.83 -21.19 5.00
C ILE A 85 13.53 -19.83 5.07
N ILE A 86 13.23 -19.03 6.11
CA ILE A 86 13.88 -17.72 6.31
C ILE A 86 15.40 -17.89 6.51
N ARG A 87 15.83 -18.85 7.34
CA ARG A 87 17.26 -19.11 7.57
C ARG A 87 17.99 -19.53 6.29
N GLU A 88 17.38 -20.40 5.47
CA GLU A 88 17.98 -20.91 4.23
C GLU A 88 18.12 -19.82 3.16
N ARG A 89 17.27 -18.79 3.20
CA ARG A 89 17.34 -17.63 2.28
C ARG A 89 18.44 -16.64 2.67
N GLY A 90 18.90 -16.63 3.91
CA GLY A 90 20.03 -15.81 4.37
C GLY A 90 19.72 -14.33 4.59
N GLU A 91 18.57 -13.82 4.13
CA GLU A 91 18.10 -12.45 4.33
C GLU A 91 16.67 -12.48 4.94
N PRO A 92 16.30 -11.49 5.77
CA PRO A 92 14.92 -11.40 6.27
C PRO A 92 13.94 -11.02 5.14
N PRO A 93 12.67 -11.44 5.24
CA PRO A 93 11.63 -10.95 4.32
C PRO A 93 11.39 -9.46 4.56
N LEU A 94 10.93 -8.75 3.51
CA LEU A 94 10.49 -7.35 3.64
C LEU A 94 9.32 -7.22 4.62
N ALA A 95 8.35 -8.14 4.51
CA ALA A 95 7.17 -8.22 5.36
C ALA A 95 6.47 -9.57 5.21
N ILE A 96 5.52 -9.82 6.10
CA ILE A 96 4.43 -10.77 5.91
C ILE A 96 3.22 -10.02 5.33
N VAL A 97 2.77 -10.40 4.14
CA VAL A 97 1.51 -9.90 3.55
C VAL A 97 0.39 -10.84 3.95
N GLY A 98 -0.42 -10.42 4.92
CA GLY A 98 -1.52 -11.22 5.47
C GLY A 98 -2.89 -10.72 5.02
N VAL A 99 -3.94 -11.37 5.53
CA VAL A 99 -5.33 -10.96 5.31
C VAL A 99 -5.98 -10.76 6.68
N ASP A 100 -6.50 -9.56 6.90
CA ASP A 100 -7.06 -9.20 8.19
C ASP A 100 -8.25 -10.04 8.63
N SER A 101 -8.44 -10.08 9.95
CA SER A 101 -9.54 -10.77 10.62
C SER A 101 -9.44 -12.30 10.63
N SER A 102 -8.42 -12.94 10.04
CA SER A 102 -8.25 -14.39 10.23
C SER A 102 -7.82 -14.70 11.68
N PRO A 103 -8.40 -15.72 12.34
CA PRO A 103 -7.96 -16.22 13.64
C PRO A 103 -6.47 -16.55 13.71
N THR A 104 -5.89 -16.98 12.58
CA THR A 104 -4.49 -17.42 12.49
C THR A 104 -3.60 -16.44 11.75
N CYS A 105 -4.08 -15.93 10.62
CA CYS A 105 -3.32 -15.10 9.69
C CYS A 105 -3.69 -13.61 9.71
N GLY A 106 -4.52 -13.17 10.67
CA GLY A 106 -4.87 -11.76 10.84
C GLY A 106 -3.63 -10.88 11.09
N VAL A 107 -3.61 -9.68 10.52
CA VAL A 107 -2.46 -8.77 10.56
C VAL A 107 -2.63 -7.74 11.67
N ASN A 108 -3.66 -6.90 11.55
CA ASN A 108 -4.01 -5.84 12.49
C ASN A 108 -5.10 -6.27 13.47
N ALA A 109 -5.93 -7.25 13.09
CA ALA A 109 -7.01 -7.75 13.92
C ALA A 109 -7.34 -9.22 13.63
N THR A 110 -7.93 -9.89 14.63
CA THR A 110 -8.19 -11.33 14.62
C THR A 110 -9.51 -11.67 15.34
N TYR A 111 -10.18 -12.74 14.92
CA TYR A 111 -11.30 -13.35 15.66
C TYR A 111 -10.77 -14.42 16.62
N TYR A 112 -10.24 -13.97 17.76
CA TYR A 112 -9.84 -14.90 18.82
C TYR A 112 -11.06 -15.51 19.52
N SER A 113 -12.09 -14.71 19.76
CA SER A 113 -13.41 -15.12 20.23
C SER A 113 -14.48 -14.74 19.20
N THR A 114 -15.75 -14.71 19.61
CA THR A 114 -16.87 -14.22 18.79
C THR A 114 -16.72 -12.75 18.39
N GLU A 115 -15.88 -11.99 19.10
CA GLU A 115 -15.60 -10.59 18.81
C GLU A 115 -14.22 -10.41 18.15
N LYS A 116 -14.14 -9.44 17.25
CA LYS A 116 -12.89 -9.07 16.59
C LYS A 116 -12.06 -8.24 17.56
N GLN A 117 -10.81 -8.65 17.78
CA GLN A 117 -9.87 -7.94 18.64
C GLN A 117 -8.64 -7.45 17.85
N PRO A 118 -8.01 -6.34 18.27
CA PRO A 118 -6.73 -5.90 17.70
C PRO A 118 -5.61 -6.92 17.90
N GLY A 119 -4.64 -6.92 16.99
CA GLY A 119 -3.46 -7.76 17.02
C GLY A 119 -3.45 -8.87 15.96
N ARG A 120 -2.31 -9.54 15.88
CA ARG A 120 -2.07 -10.62 14.93
C ARG A 120 -2.84 -11.88 15.29
N GLY A 121 -3.20 -12.66 14.27
CA GLY A 121 -3.71 -14.01 14.47
C GLY A 121 -2.66 -14.94 15.08
N ALA A 122 -3.12 -16.07 15.64
CA ALA A 122 -2.30 -16.97 16.45
C ALA A 122 -1.01 -17.48 15.75
N PHE A 123 -1.01 -17.55 14.42
CA PHE A 123 0.18 -17.96 13.67
C PHE A 123 1.10 -16.78 13.37
N LEU A 124 0.59 -15.65 12.87
CA LEU A 124 1.44 -14.48 12.59
C LEU A 124 2.00 -13.82 13.85
N ALA A 125 1.34 -14.00 14.99
CA ALA A 125 1.82 -13.57 16.29
C ALA A 125 3.15 -14.25 16.68
N ARG A 126 3.49 -15.39 16.06
CA ARG A 126 4.76 -16.09 16.29
C ARG A 126 5.96 -15.43 15.59
N PHE A 127 5.74 -14.46 14.70
CA PHE A 127 6.81 -13.76 13.98
C PHE A 127 6.82 -12.24 14.30
N PRO A 128 6.84 -11.82 15.58
CA PRO A 128 6.69 -10.42 15.95
C PRO A 128 7.80 -9.52 15.37
N GLU A 129 8.98 -10.09 15.09
CA GLU A 129 10.13 -9.41 14.52
C GLU A 129 9.96 -9.04 13.04
N ILE A 130 9.05 -9.72 12.33
CA ILE A 130 8.80 -9.48 10.91
C ILE A 130 7.63 -8.50 10.79
N PRO A 131 7.76 -7.38 10.07
CA PRO A 131 6.65 -6.49 9.76
C PRO A 131 5.51 -7.26 9.09
N ALA A 132 4.26 -6.98 9.47
CA ALA A 132 3.09 -7.56 8.83
C ALA A 132 2.23 -6.45 8.25
N VAL A 133 1.77 -6.62 7.02
CA VAL A 133 0.94 -5.66 6.30
C VAL A 133 -0.30 -6.37 5.77
N ASP A 134 -1.47 -5.76 5.95
CA ASP A 134 -2.70 -6.28 5.34
C ASP A 134 -2.63 -6.14 3.83
N VAL A 135 -3.12 -7.15 3.10
CA VAL A 135 -3.05 -7.18 1.64
C VAL A 135 -3.75 -5.98 0.98
N LYS A 136 -4.78 -5.39 1.61
CA LYS A 136 -5.44 -4.19 1.06
C LYS A 136 -4.52 -2.97 1.12
N GLU A 137 -3.72 -2.85 2.18
CA GLU A 137 -2.69 -1.81 2.29
C GLU A 137 -1.51 -2.11 1.37
N PHE A 138 -1.02 -3.35 1.35
CA PHE A 138 0.07 -3.76 0.45
C PHE A 138 -0.28 -3.56 -1.03
N ALA A 139 -1.54 -3.73 -1.41
CA ALA A 139 -2.05 -3.49 -2.76
C ALA A 139 -2.10 -2.01 -3.17
N ARG A 140 -1.94 -1.08 -2.22
CA ARG A 140 -1.89 0.36 -2.48
C ARG A 140 -0.45 0.81 -2.70
N TYR A 141 -0.05 0.93 -3.96
CA TYR A 141 1.33 1.28 -4.34
C TYR A 141 1.43 2.18 -5.57
N ARG A 142 0.33 2.41 -6.29
CA ARG A 142 0.31 3.28 -7.46
C ARG A 142 0.09 4.71 -7.02
N VAL A 143 0.98 5.61 -7.41
CA VAL A 143 1.01 7.00 -6.97
C VAL A 143 0.86 7.91 -8.17
N TYR A 144 -0.04 8.88 -8.10
CA TYR A 144 0.00 10.03 -9.01
C TYR A 144 0.82 11.14 -8.38
N LEU A 145 1.91 11.57 -9.02
CA LEU A 145 2.73 12.68 -8.54
C LEU A 145 2.28 13.98 -9.20
N ALA A 146 1.39 14.69 -8.51
CA ALA A 146 0.93 16.02 -8.90
C ALA A 146 1.97 17.08 -8.49
N GLY A 147 2.15 18.11 -9.32
CA GLY A 147 3.06 19.20 -9.03
C GLY A 147 3.28 20.10 -10.24
N PRO A 148 3.77 21.33 -10.04
CA PRO A 148 4.13 22.21 -11.14
C PRO A 148 5.28 21.58 -11.96
N LEU A 149 5.31 21.86 -13.25
CA LEU A 149 6.25 21.25 -14.20
C LEU A 149 6.73 22.24 -15.28
N PHE A 150 6.67 23.53 -14.98
CA PHE A 150 6.87 24.60 -15.96
C PHE A 150 8.29 25.16 -15.97
N SER A 151 9.09 24.86 -14.95
CA SER A 151 10.50 25.20 -14.85
C SER A 151 11.39 23.96 -14.76
N GLU A 152 12.67 24.12 -15.10
CA GLU A 152 13.69 23.09 -14.94
C GLU A 152 13.82 22.64 -13.47
N ALA A 153 13.75 23.60 -12.53
CA ALA A 153 13.83 23.31 -11.10
C ALA A 153 12.68 22.43 -10.62
N GLU A 154 11.45 22.76 -11.00
CA GLU A 154 10.25 21.97 -10.66
C GLU A 154 10.33 20.56 -11.24
N ARG A 155 10.65 20.44 -12.53
CA ARG A 155 10.76 19.13 -13.20
C ARG A 155 11.85 18.25 -12.60
N THR A 156 12.99 18.85 -12.25
CA THR A 156 14.09 18.16 -11.57
C THR A 156 13.66 17.70 -10.18
N TYR A 157 12.91 18.52 -9.45
CA TYR A 157 12.44 18.17 -8.12
C TYR A 157 11.39 17.05 -8.15
N ASN A 158 10.46 17.09 -9.10
CA ASN A 158 9.49 16.00 -9.31
C ASN A 158 10.18 14.68 -9.65
N LEU A 159 11.24 14.70 -10.48
CA LEU A 159 12.06 13.50 -10.75
C LEU A 159 12.73 12.97 -9.49
N ALA A 160 13.27 13.85 -8.64
CA ALA A 160 13.86 13.42 -7.37
C ALA A 160 12.85 12.77 -6.43
N ILE A 161 11.59 13.22 -6.42
CA ILE A 161 10.51 12.59 -5.64
C ILE A 161 10.10 11.26 -6.27
N HIS A 162 9.91 11.23 -7.59
CA HIS A 162 9.63 10.00 -8.35
C HIS A 162 10.65 8.91 -8.01
N ASP A 163 11.95 9.22 -8.15
CA ASP A 163 13.03 8.25 -7.93
C ASP A 163 13.09 7.78 -6.47
N LEU A 164 12.83 8.69 -5.52
CA LEU A 164 12.70 8.34 -4.11
C LEU A 164 11.57 7.33 -3.91
N LEU A 165 10.38 7.58 -4.44
CA LEU A 165 9.22 6.70 -4.27
C LEU A 165 9.40 5.35 -4.99
N GLU A 166 9.96 5.34 -6.21
CA GLU A 166 10.29 4.12 -6.94
C GLU A 166 11.31 3.25 -6.17
N SER A 167 12.33 3.87 -5.57
CA SER A 167 13.29 3.18 -4.69
C SER A 167 12.64 2.54 -3.46
N HIS A 168 11.45 3.01 -3.09
CA HIS A 168 10.62 2.53 -1.99
C HIS A 168 9.45 1.63 -2.43
N LEU A 169 9.50 1.13 -3.67
CA LEU A 169 8.56 0.15 -4.25
C LEU A 169 7.14 0.71 -4.45
N PHE A 170 7.04 1.99 -4.83
CA PHE A 170 5.83 2.65 -5.32
C PHE A 170 5.93 2.87 -6.82
N ASP A 171 4.83 2.67 -7.54
CA ASP A 171 4.75 2.82 -9.00
C ASP A 171 4.20 4.21 -9.30
N VAL A 172 5.05 5.10 -9.81
CA VAL A 172 4.77 6.53 -9.84
C VAL A 172 4.40 6.98 -11.25
N TYR A 173 3.17 7.46 -11.41
CA TYR A 173 2.76 8.20 -12.59
C TYR A 173 3.24 9.64 -12.50
N LEU A 174 4.02 10.07 -13.49
CA LEU A 174 4.65 11.38 -13.53
C LEU A 174 4.11 12.21 -14.73
N PRO A 175 3.22 13.20 -14.51
CA PRO A 175 2.54 13.94 -15.59
C PRO A 175 3.47 14.59 -16.62
N GLN A 176 4.65 15.04 -16.19
CA GLN A 176 5.65 15.70 -17.05
C GLN A 176 6.26 14.77 -18.13
N GLU A 177 6.02 13.46 -18.08
CA GLU A 177 6.45 12.52 -19.12
C GLU A 177 5.48 12.46 -20.31
N VAL A 178 4.24 12.90 -20.10
CA VAL A 178 3.17 12.89 -21.10
C VAL A 178 3.10 14.22 -21.88
N GLY A 179 3.75 15.27 -21.37
CA GLY A 179 3.69 16.61 -21.93
C GLY A 179 4.62 16.83 -23.12
N ASP A 180 4.06 17.07 -24.30
CA ASP A 180 4.79 17.61 -25.45
C ASP A 180 5.20 19.07 -25.19
N THR A 181 6.48 19.37 -25.42
CA THR A 181 7.11 20.71 -25.31
C THR A 181 6.72 21.66 -26.44
N SER A 182 5.86 21.26 -27.39
CA SER A 182 5.53 22.10 -28.54
C SER A 182 4.59 23.26 -28.18
N HIS A 183 4.98 24.48 -28.56
CA HIS A 183 4.22 25.72 -28.38
C HIS A 183 2.99 25.83 -29.31
N THR A 184 2.63 24.75 -30.01
CA THR A 184 1.60 24.71 -31.08
C THR A 184 0.56 23.63 -30.80
N ARG A 185 0.10 23.53 -29.54
CA ARG A 185 -0.91 22.54 -29.20
C ARG A 185 -2.26 22.85 -29.85
N CYS A 186 -2.80 21.89 -30.59
CA CYS A 186 -4.16 21.99 -31.09
C CYS A 186 -5.16 21.59 -29.99
N ARG A 187 -6.44 21.97 -30.14
CA ARG A 187 -7.49 21.69 -29.13
C ARG A 187 -7.67 20.20 -28.85
N GLU A 188 -7.36 19.34 -29.80
CA GLU A 188 -7.49 17.89 -29.68
C GLU A 188 -6.40 17.30 -28.76
N GLU A 189 -5.16 17.78 -28.86
CA GLU A 189 -4.05 17.38 -27.98
C GLU A 189 -4.32 17.76 -26.52
N HIS A 190 -4.89 18.94 -26.28
CA HIS A 190 -5.29 19.35 -24.93
C HIS A 190 -6.29 18.37 -24.31
N ARG A 191 -7.28 17.91 -25.10
CA ARG A 191 -8.29 16.95 -24.65
C ARG A 191 -7.68 15.58 -24.41
N ALA A 192 -6.74 15.14 -25.25
CA ALA A 192 -6.07 13.87 -25.11
C ALA A 192 -5.22 13.82 -23.83
N ILE A 193 -4.40 14.84 -23.58
CA ILE A 193 -3.56 14.94 -22.36
C ILE A 193 -4.45 14.97 -21.11
N PHE A 194 -5.50 15.80 -21.13
CA PHE A 194 -6.46 15.86 -20.02
C PHE A 194 -7.11 14.50 -19.74
N ALA A 195 -7.59 13.81 -20.79
CA ALA A 195 -8.22 12.50 -20.64
C ALA A 195 -7.24 11.44 -20.10
N GLN A 196 -5.96 11.52 -20.51
CA GLN A 196 -4.92 10.62 -20.01
C GLN A 196 -4.63 10.85 -18.52
N HIS A 197 -4.46 12.11 -18.09
CA HIS A 197 -4.27 12.43 -16.67
C HIS A 197 -5.50 12.05 -15.83
N LEU A 198 -6.70 12.29 -16.34
CA LEU A 198 -7.94 11.89 -15.68
C LEU A 198 -8.01 10.37 -15.47
N ALA A 199 -7.67 9.59 -16.49
CA ALA A 199 -7.62 8.13 -16.40
C ALA A 199 -6.55 7.65 -15.40
N ALA A 200 -5.37 8.28 -15.39
CA ALA A 200 -4.31 7.97 -14.43
C ALA A 200 -4.76 8.27 -12.98
N LEU A 201 -5.34 9.45 -12.71
CA LEU A 201 -5.91 9.79 -11.41
C LEU A 201 -6.96 8.79 -10.93
N GLN A 202 -7.79 8.28 -11.84
CA GLN A 202 -8.79 7.26 -11.54
C GLN A 202 -8.17 5.89 -11.19
N ASP A 203 -7.06 5.50 -11.83
CA ASP A 203 -6.44 4.18 -11.63
C ASP A 203 -5.49 4.09 -10.43
N VAL A 204 -4.84 5.19 -10.03
CA VAL A 204 -3.87 5.19 -8.91
C VAL A 204 -4.53 4.90 -7.55
N ASP A 205 -3.73 4.53 -6.55
CA ASP A 205 -4.22 4.32 -5.18
C ASP A 205 -4.27 5.61 -4.36
N LEU A 206 -3.31 6.48 -4.61
CA LEU A 206 -3.07 7.67 -3.82
C LEU A 206 -2.41 8.75 -4.66
N VAL A 207 -2.49 9.99 -4.17
CA VAL A 207 -1.88 11.16 -4.79
C VAL A 207 -0.84 11.74 -3.86
N VAL A 208 0.34 12.04 -4.40
CA VAL A 208 1.33 12.90 -3.77
C VAL A 208 1.33 14.21 -4.54
N ALA A 209 1.19 15.34 -3.85
CA ALA A 209 1.10 16.65 -4.49
C ALA A 209 2.18 17.61 -3.96
N VAL A 210 2.99 18.18 -4.85
CA VAL A 210 3.93 19.26 -4.49
C VAL A 210 3.17 20.58 -4.46
N VAL A 211 3.01 21.15 -3.27
CA VAL A 211 2.20 22.36 -3.04
C VAL A 211 3.07 23.56 -2.63
N ASP A 212 4.29 23.63 -3.15
CA ASP A 212 5.24 24.72 -2.88
C ASP A 212 4.84 26.03 -3.57
N GLY A 213 5.22 27.17 -2.96
CA GLY A 213 4.95 28.51 -3.48
C GLY A 213 4.07 29.36 -2.57
N ALA A 214 3.88 30.62 -2.95
CA ALA A 214 2.96 31.50 -2.21
C ALA A 214 1.50 31.02 -2.32
N ASP A 215 1.15 30.39 -3.44
CA ASP A 215 -0.07 29.64 -3.67
C ASP A 215 0.31 28.33 -4.39
N ALA A 216 -0.51 27.30 -4.25
CA ALA A 216 -0.29 26.05 -4.95
C ALA A 216 -0.65 26.19 -6.44
N ASP A 217 0.01 25.42 -7.30
CA ASP A 217 -0.36 25.39 -8.72
C ASP A 217 -1.84 25.01 -8.90
N SER A 218 -2.52 25.72 -9.79
CA SER A 218 -3.95 25.53 -10.03
C SER A 218 -4.28 24.16 -10.62
N GLY A 219 -3.37 23.59 -11.44
CA GLY A 219 -3.50 22.23 -11.97
C GLY A 219 -3.40 21.20 -10.85
N THR A 220 -2.34 21.29 -10.06
CA THR A 220 -2.09 20.46 -8.87
C THR A 220 -3.28 20.51 -7.90
N SER A 221 -3.81 21.71 -7.64
CA SER A 221 -4.97 21.92 -6.76
C SER A 221 -6.23 21.25 -7.30
N TRP A 222 -6.47 21.30 -8.62
CA TRP A 222 -7.58 20.60 -9.25
C TRP A 222 -7.44 19.07 -9.15
N GLU A 223 -6.22 18.55 -9.34
CA GLU A 223 -5.92 17.12 -9.23
C GLU A 223 -6.14 16.62 -7.79
N MET A 224 -5.70 17.38 -6.78
CA MET A 224 -5.96 17.09 -5.36
C MET A 224 -7.46 17.06 -5.05
N GLY A 225 -8.20 18.09 -5.48
CA GLY A 225 -9.65 18.16 -5.27
C GLY A 225 -10.40 17.01 -5.93
N TYR A 226 -9.99 16.62 -7.15
CA TYR A 226 -10.55 15.48 -7.86
C TYR A 226 -10.27 14.15 -7.12
N ALA A 227 -9.04 13.95 -6.65
CA ALA A 227 -8.66 12.77 -5.89
C ALA A 227 -9.43 12.66 -4.56
N TYR A 228 -9.58 13.78 -3.84
CA TYR A 228 -10.36 13.85 -2.61
C TYR A 228 -11.83 13.48 -2.85
N ALA A 229 -12.43 13.98 -3.93
CA ALA A 229 -13.81 13.66 -4.31
C ALA A 229 -14.00 12.16 -4.64
N LEU A 230 -12.95 11.47 -5.08
CA LEU A 230 -12.94 10.02 -5.30
C LEU A 230 -12.64 9.20 -4.03
N GLY A 231 -12.42 9.85 -2.89
CA GLY A 231 -12.02 9.19 -1.64
C GLY A 231 -10.61 8.62 -1.65
N LYS A 232 -9.75 9.11 -2.56
CA LYS A 232 -8.34 8.72 -2.61
C LYS A 232 -7.56 9.46 -1.54
N ARG A 233 -6.59 8.78 -0.95
CA ARG A 233 -5.67 9.42 0.00
C ARG A 233 -4.77 10.41 -0.73
N VAL A 234 -4.66 11.62 -0.19
CA VAL A 234 -3.79 12.67 -0.71
C VAL A 234 -2.73 13.00 0.34
N VAL A 235 -1.46 13.09 -0.09
CA VAL A 235 -0.34 13.55 0.73
C VAL A 235 0.26 14.78 0.06
N ALA A 236 0.22 15.91 0.76
CA ALA A 236 0.72 17.18 0.25
C ALA A 236 2.15 17.43 0.77
N LEU A 237 3.10 17.58 -0.14
CA LEU A 237 4.48 17.97 0.17
C LEU A 237 4.64 19.48 0.08
N ARG A 238 4.97 20.11 1.21
CA ARG A 238 5.19 21.55 1.36
C ARG A 238 6.57 21.81 1.94
N THR A 239 7.57 22.04 1.10
CA THR A 239 8.92 22.41 1.54
C THR A 239 9.12 23.91 1.73
N ASP A 240 8.24 24.73 1.14
CA ASP A 240 8.22 26.17 1.38
C ASP A 240 7.90 26.46 2.85
N PHE A 241 8.90 26.98 3.57
CA PHE A 241 8.81 27.27 5.01
C PHE A 241 7.90 28.46 5.34
N ARG A 242 7.45 29.21 4.33
CA ARG A 242 6.55 30.35 4.53
C ARG A 242 5.16 29.85 4.87
N ILE A 243 4.55 30.53 5.84
CA ILE A 243 3.19 30.27 6.31
C ILE A 243 2.23 31.16 5.49
N ALA A 244 1.16 30.57 4.95
CA ALA A 244 0.12 31.28 4.19
C ALA A 244 -0.81 32.10 5.10
N GLY A 245 -1.00 31.67 6.35
CA GLY A 245 -1.83 32.33 7.36
C GLY A 245 -1.20 32.36 8.77
N GLN A 246 -2.01 32.57 9.82
CA GLN A 246 -1.49 32.45 11.21
C GLN A 246 -1.27 30.99 11.63
N HIS A 247 -1.98 30.06 10.99
CA HIS A 247 -1.95 28.63 11.29
C HIS A 247 -1.92 27.74 10.02
N GLU A 248 -1.89 28.34 8.83
CA GLU A 248 -2.04 27.66 7.53
C GLU A 248 -0.70 27.66 6.80
N LEU A 249 -0.13 26.49 6.52
CA LEU A 249 1.05 26.33 5.67
C LEU A 249 0.70 26.54 4.19
N VAL A 250 -0.52 26.14 3.79
CA VAL A 250 -1.10 26.33 2.46
C VAL A 250 -2.61 26.58 2.59
N ASN A 251 -3.31 26.89 1.49
CA ASN A 251 -4.77 27.07 1.47
C ASN A 251 -5.52 25.97 2.25
N LEU A 252 -6.48 26.37 3.10
CA LEU A 252 -7.24 25.46 3.97
C LEU A 252 -7.85 24.26 3.23
N MET A 253 -8.31 24.44 1.98
CA MET A 253 -8.93 23.36 1.21
C MET A 253 -7.94 22.26 0.87
N LEU A 254 -6.65 22.59 0.75
CA LEU A 254 -5.58 21.64 0.46
C LEU A 254 -5.07 20.97 1.75
N GLU A 255 -5.04 21.69 2.88
CA GLU A 255 -4.66 21.10 4.17
C GLU A 255 -5.70 20.12 4.70
N GLU A 256 -6.98 20.50 4.68
CA GLU A 256 -8.06 19.64 5.19
C GLU A 256 -8.34 18.44 4.29
N SER A 257 -7.86 18.47 3.03
CA SER A 257 -8.02 17.36 2.08
C SER A 257 -6.81 16.42 2.00
N ALA A 258 -5.71 16.71 2.70
CA ALA A 258 -4.47 15.95 2.59
C ALA A 258 -3.70 15.81 3.91
N GLU A 259 -2.88 14.76 4.01
CA GLU A 259 -1.83 14.71 5.04
C GLU A 259 -0.64 15.55 4.58
N VAL A 260 -0.31 16.62 5.30
CA VAL A 260 0.78 17.52 4.92
C VAL A 260 2.12 17.06 5.50
N VAL A 261 3.12 16.92 4.64
CA VAL A 261 4.53 16.66 5.01
C VAL A 261 5.42 17.80 4.56
N THR A 262 6.48 18.10 5.32
CA THR A 262 7.37 19.24 5.03
C THR A 262 8.70 18.86 4.40
N LYS A 263 8.94 17.55 4.24
CA LYS A 263 10.18 16.99 3.69
C LYS A 263 9.85 15.80 2.81
N LYS A 264 10.48 15.70 1.64
CA LYS A 264 10.26 14.57 0.73
C LYS A 264 10.68 13.25 1.36
N GLU A 265 11.67 13.27 2.25
CA GLU A 265 12.19 12.11 2.96
C GLU A 265 11.15 11.47 3.91
N ASP A 266 10.09 12.19 4.28
CA ASP A 266 8.97 11.65 5.06
C ASP A 266 7.94 10.90 4.20
N LEU A 267 7.92 11.12 2.88
CA LEU A 267 6.94 10.51 1.98
C LEU A 267 6.94 8.98 2.06
N PRO A 268 8.10 8.26 2.00
CA PRO A 268 8.08 6.81 2.09
C PRO A 268 7.42 6.31 3.38
N ARG A 269 7.62 6.99 4.52
CA ARG A 269 7.02 6.61 5.80
C ARG A 269 5.53 6.84 5.83
N VAL A 270 5.10 8.02 5.41
CA VAL A 270 3.68 8.37 5.38
C VAL A 270 2.92 7.46 4.41
N LEU A 271 3.53 7.08 3.29
CA LEU A 271 2.93 6.19 2.30
C LEU A 271 2.97 4.71 2.67
N GLY A 272 3.62 4.32 3.78
CA GLY A 272 3.68 2.92 4.23
C GLY A 272 4.74 2.08 3.50
N SER A 273 5.94 2.64 3.27
CA SER A 273 7.02 1.89 2.62
C SER A 273 7.46 0.67 3.44
N LEU A 274 7.64 -0.44 2.74
CA LEU A 274 8.10 -1.71 3.29
C LEU A 274 9.59 -1.71 3.66
N LEU A 275 10.37 -0.77 3.11
CA LEU A 275 11.83 -0.74 3.28
C LEU A 275 12.28 0.02 4.54
N LEU A 276 11.36 0.65 5.27
CA LEU A 276 11.69 1.41 6.48
C LEU A 276 12.07 0.52 7.66
N ALA A 277 11.74 -0.78 7.60
CA ALA A 277 12.13 -1.78 8.57
C ALA A 277 13.59 -2.23 8.45
N SER A 278 14.34 -1.73 7.46
CA SER A 278 15.76 -2.00 7.26
C SER A 278 16.63 -0.84 7.72
N ARG A 279 16.72 -0.63 9.04
CA ARG A 279 17.80 0.15 9.67
C ARG A 279 18.29 -0.54 10.94
#